data_AF-A0A950L0D6-F1
#
_entry.id   AF-A0A950L0D6-F1
#
_cell.length_a   1.000
_cell.length_b   1.000
_cell.length_c   1.000
_cell.angle_alpha   90.00
_cell.angle_beta   90.00
_cell.angle_gamma   90.00
#
_symmetry.space_group_name_H-M   'P 1'
#
loop_
_entity.id
_entity.type
_entity.pdbx_description
1 polymer ?
#
loop_
_entity_poly.entity_id
_entity_poly.type
_entity_poly.pdbx_seq_one_letter_code
_entity_poly.pdbx_strand_id
1 'polypeptide(L)'
;MFSFLGLRLRVSVTTVLCAAMTSAAIPGPAAAQTSDSAVTRYAAALGSANARLPLAARRDLAERVLLLSSYYKLDSSLLAALVTVESAWRARAVSPVGALGYGQLMPGTASALQVDALEPYENLDGTARYLRRMLNRFAGRDQQTRMQLALASYNAGAGAVDRYHGVPPYRETRAYVSNVLHLRQRFIASVGVRVSHDIEPLLLNSPPPLTLRRAQGDGAARHHAKTRQRALAHTKHRLRSPHLGTIDLSSVALQTPPPVRYETSHSFVARLFGLKHRVAAPSSPAPAANVPAADY
;
A
#
# COMPACT_ATOMS: atom_id res chain seq x y z
N MET A 1 59.55 -29.15 49.27
CA MET A 1 58.53 -30.17 49.61
C MET A 1 57.15 -29.54 49.46
N PHE A 2 56.23 -30.31 48.90
CA PHE A 2 54.94 -29.91 48.32
C PHE A 2 53.90 -29.44 49.36
N SER A 3 53.03 -28.50 48.96
CA SER A 3 51.62 -28.49 49.38
C SER A 3 50.79 -27.74 48.34
N PHE A 4 50.01 -28.50 47.56
CA PHE A 4 48.96 -28.00 46.67
C PHE A 4 47.65 -27.91 47.46
N LEU A 5 47.09 -26.71 47.58
CA LEU A 5 45.71 -26.51 48.02
C LEU A 5 44.84 -26.28 46.77
N GLY A 6 44.07 -27.30 46.40
CA GLY A 6 43.21 -27.29 45.22
C GLY A 6 41.94 -26.47 45.43
N LEU A 7 41.83 -25.34 44.71
CA LEU A 7 40.59 -24.57 44.61
C LEU A 7 39.76 -25.10 43.43
N ARG A 8 38.69 -25.83 43.72
CA ARG A 8 37.70 -26.27 42.71
C ARG A 8 36.77 -25.10 42.36
N LEU A 9 36.98 -24.47 41.20
CA LEU A 9 36.04 -23.50 40.64
C LEU A 9 34.83 -24.25 40.05
N ARG A 10 33.67 -24.16 40.72
CA ARG A 10 32.39 -24.60 40.17
C ARG A 10 31.89 -23.52 39.20
N VAL A 11 31.95 -23.79 37.89
CA VAL A 11 31.28 -22.96 36.89
C VAL A 11 29.78 -23.27 36.94
N SER A 12 29.00 -22.35 37.51
CA SER A 12 27.54 -22.44 37.51
C SER A 12 27.03 -22.05 36.12
N VAL A 13 26.42 -23.01 35.41
CA VAL A 13 25.72 -22.77 34.14
C VAL A 13 24.40 -22.07 34.47
N THR A 14 24.42 -20.74 34.48
CA THR A 14 23.19 -19.94 34.57
C THR A 14 22.76 -19.56 33.16
N THR A 15 21.76 -20.27 32.66
CA THR A 15 21.04 -19.99 31.41
C THR A 15 20.44 -18.59 31.44
N VAL A 16 21.00 -17.65 30.68
CA VAL A 16 20.34 -16.36 30.40
C VAL A 16 19.38 -16.57 29.24
N LEU A 17 18.12 -16.83 29.57
CA LEU A 17 17.02 -16.79 28.61
C LEU A 17 16.67 -15.32 28.36
N CYS A 18 17.35 -14.68 27.39
CA CYS A 18 16.98 -13.36 26.89
C CYS A 18 15.67 -13.47 26.09
N ALA A 19 14.54 -13.28 26.76
CA ALA A 19 13.28 -12.97 26.10
C ALA A 19 13.36 -11.55 25.53
N ALA A 20 13.69 -11.43 24.25
CA ALA A 20 13.55 -10.18 23.51
C ALA A 20 12.06 -9.89 23.28
N MET A 21 11.39 -9.36 24.30
CA MET A 21 10.13 -8.64 24.12
C MET A 21 10.49 -7.24 23.62
N THR A 22 10.61 -7.05 22.31
CA THR A 22 10.67 -5.73 21.71
C THR A 22 9.33 -5.04 21.96
N SER A 23 9.28 -4.21 22.99
CA SER A 23 8.24 -3.20 23.15
C SER A 23 8.24 -2.34 21.89
N ALA A 24 7.16 -2.40 21.11
CA ALA A 24 6.96 -1.49 19.98
C ALA A 24 6.83 -0.08 20.56
N ALA A 25 7.92 0.70 20.51
CA ALA A 25 7.90 2.09 20.94
C ALA A 25 6.82 2.84 20.17
N ILE A 26 5.93 3.53 20.89
CA ILE A 26 4.89 4.37 20.27
C ILE A 26 5.62 5.43 19.44
N PRO A 27 5.32 5.55 18.14
CA PRO A 27 6.01 6.52 17.28
C PRO A 27 5.76 7.95 17.76
N GLY A 28 6.80 8.79 17.67
CA GLY A 28 6.70 10.20 18.03
C GLY A 28 5.78 11.01 17.09
N PRO A 29 5.31 12.19 17.51
CA PRO A 29 4.32 13.00 16.78
C PRO A 29 4.74 13.39 15.35
N ALA A 30 6.03 13.54 15.07
CA ALA A 30 6.54 13.88 13.74
C ALA A 30 6.36 12.74 12.70
N ALA A 31 6.52 11.48 13.13
CA ALA A 31 6.32 10.32 12.25
C ALA A 31 4.83 10.16 11.91
N ALA A 32 3.94 10.37 12.88
CA ALA A 32 2.50 10.36 12.67
C ALA A 32 2.04 11.43 11.67
N GLN A 33 2.55 12.66 11.78
CA GLN A 33 2.23 13.76 10.85
C GLN A 33 2.74 13.47 9.43
N THR A 34 3.92 12.88 9.29
CA THR A 34 4.49 12.52 7.98
C THR A 34 3.66 11.44 7.28
N SER A 35 3.20 10.43 8.03
CA SER A 35 2.32 9.38 7.54
C SER A 35 0.96 9.93 7.09
N ASP A 36 0.31 10.76 7.91
CA ASP A 36 -1.01 11.36 7.57
C ASP A 36 -0.93 12.26 6.33
N SER A 37 0.17 13.01 6.20
CA SER A 37 0.45 13.82 5.03
C SER A 37 0.64 12.98 3.75
N ALA A 38 1.34 11.84 3.85
CA ALA A 38 1.54 10.92 2.72
C ALA A 38 0.22 10.23 2.31
N VAL A 39 -0.56 9.76 3.28
CA VAL A 39 -1.88 9.16 3.06
C VAL A 39 -2.80 10.15 2.33
N THR A 40 -2.84 11.40 2.78
CA THR A 40 -3.68 12.44 2.18
C THR A 40 -3.29 12.70 0.72
N ARG A 41 -1.98 12.80 0.43
CA ARG A 41 -1.50 13.00 -0.94
C ARG A 41 -1.79 11.81 -1.86
N TYR A 42 -1.59 10.58 -1.38
CA TYR A 42 -1.97 9.39 -2.13
C TYR A 42 -3.48 9.32 -2.36
N ALA A 43 -4.30 9.58 -1.35
CA ALA A 43 -5.76 9.58 -1.48
C ALA A 43 -6.24 10.60 -2.53
N ALA A 44 -5.63 11.79 -2.57
CA ALA A 44 -5.89 12.79 -3.60
C ALA A 44 -5.49 12.28 -5.00
N ALA A 45 -4.28 11.72 -5.15
CA ALA A 45 -3.80 11.18 -6.42
C ALA A 45 -4.67 10.02 -6.94
N LEU A 46 -5.13 9.13 -6.04
CA LEU A 46 -6.09 8.08 -6.36
C LEU A 46 -7.44 8.64 -6.82
N GLY A 47 -7.90 9.73 -6.19
CA GLY A 47 -9.11 10.45 -6.60
C GLY A 47 -9.00 11.04 -8.00
N SER A 48 -7.84 11.59 -8.37
CA SER A 48 -7.58 12.08 -9.72
C SER A 48 -7.52 10.95 -10.75
N ALA A 49 -7.01 9.78 -10.35
CA ALA A 49 -6.96 8.59 -11.20
C ALA A 49 -8.34 7.93 -11.42
N ASN A 50 -9.22 7.98 -10.42
CA ASN A 50 -10.60 7.53 -10.54
C ASN A 50 -11.53 8.42 -9.69
N ALA A 51 -12.14 9.41 -10.35
CA ALA A 51 -13.06 10.36 -9.72
C ALA A 51 -14.29 9.70 -9.07
N ARG A 52 -14.64 8.47 -9.48
CA ARG A 52 -15.78 7.70 -8.92
C ARG A 52 -15.45 7.00 -7.61
N LEU A 53 -14.20 7.00 -7.15
CA LEU A 53 -13.85 6.46 -5.83
C LEU A 53 -14.43 7.36 -4.72
N PRO A 54 -15.19 6.81 -3.76
CA PRO A 54 -15.60 7.55 -2.56
C PRO A 54 -14.40 8.05 -1.76
N LEU A 55 -14.50 9.21 -1.10
CA LEU A 55 -13.39 9.79 -0.33
C LEU A 55 -12.86 8.83 0.75
N ALA A 56 -13.74 8.16 1.48
CA ALA A 56 -13.35 7.15 2.48
C ALA A 56 -12.53 6.01 1.86
N ALA A 57 -12.94 5.51 0.69
CA ALA A 57 -12.22 4.45 -0.01
C ALA A 57 -10.85 4.92 -0.52
N ARG A 58 -10.70 6.19 -0.95
CA ARG A 58 -9.40 6.74 -1.37
C ARG A 58 -8.39 6.73 -0.23
N ARG A 59 -8.81 7.12 0.97
CA ARG A 59 -7.93 7.15 2.15
C ARG A 59 -7.52 5.74 2.56
N ASP A 60 -8.49 4.83 2.66
CA ASP A 60 -8.23 3.41 2.97
C ASP A 60 -7.27 2.75 1.96
N LEU A 61 -7.52 2.95 0.66
CA LEU A 61 -6.62 2.44 -0.38
C LEU A 61 -5.22 3.06 -0.32
N ALA A 62 -5.11 4.35 -0.01
CA ALA A 62 -3.84 5.03 0.15
C ALA A 62 -3.02 4.46 1.33
N GLU A 63 -3.65 4.28 2.50
CA GLU A 63 -3.04 3.63 3.65
C GLU A 63 -2.55 2.23 3.29
N ARG A 64 -3.37 1.48 2.55
CA ARG A 64 -3.04 0.11 2.17
C ARG A 64 -1.93 0.02 1.14
N VAL A 65 -1.88 0.94 0.17
CA VAL A 65 -0.76 1.06 -0.78
C VAL A 65 0.53 1.32 -0.02
N LEU A 66 0.54 2.27 0.91
CA LEU A 66 1.72 2.61 1.71
C LEU A 66 2.17 1.44 2.58
N LEU A 67 1.23 0.77 3.25
CA LEU A 67 1.49 -0.40 4.09
C LEU A 67 2.13 -1.54 3.27
N LEU A 68 1.47 -1.96 2.18
CA LEU A 68 1.93 -3.05 1.35
C LEU A 68 3.26 -2.72 0.67
N SER A 69 3.46 -1.46 0.30
CA SER A 69 4.72 -1.01 -0.30
C SER A 69 5.86 -1.03 0.72
N SER A 70 5.63 -0.58 1.95
CA SER A 70 6.63 -0.67 3.02
C SER A 70 6.98 -2.13 3.33
N TYR A 71 5.97 -2.99 3.48
CA TYR A 71 6.15 -4.39 3.81
C TYR A 71 6.86 -5.18 2.70
N TYR A 72 6.36 -5.09 1.46
CA TYR A 72 6.97 -5.74 0.31
C TYR A 72 8.12 -4.93 -0.29
N LYS A 73 8.61 -3.86 0.37
CA LYS A 73 9.73 -2.99 -0.05
C LYS A 73 9.57 -2.31 -1.42
N LEU A 74 8.34 -2.15 -1.89
CA LEU A 74 8.02 -1.64 -3.22
C LEU A 74 8.07 -0.10 -3.26
N ASP A 75 8.30 0.42 -4.46
CA ASP A 75 7.94 1.80 -4.79
C ASP A 75 6.40 1.92 -4.78
N SER A 76 5.87 2.71 -3.85
CA SER A 76 4.42 2.91 -3.69
C SER A 76 3.77 3.59 -4.90
N SER A 77 4.50 4.46 -5.60
CA SER A 77 4.01 5.09 -6.82
C SER A 77 3.96 4.09 -7.97
N LEU A 78 4.88 3.12 -8.00
CA LEU A 78 4.83 2.02 -8.97
C LEU A 78 3.63 1.10 -8.72
N LEU A 79 3.37 0.71 -7.45
CA LEU A 79 2.21 -0.11 -7.10
C LEU A 79 0.90 0.60 -7.44
N ALA A 80 0.77 1.89 -7.07
CA ALA A 80 -0.43 2.67 -7.35
C ALA A 80 -0.65 2.85 -8.86
N ALA A 81 0.40 3.13 -9.62
CA ALA A 81 0.32 3.25 -11.07
C ALA A 81 -0.11 1.94 -11.74
N LEU A 82 0.47 0.81 -11.32
CA LEU A 82 0.10 -0.51 -11.83
C LEU A 82 -1.38 -0.78 -11.63
N VAL A 83 -1.90 -0.64 -10.40
CA VAL A 83 -3.32 -0.90 -10.10
C VAL A 83 -4.26 0.05 -10.84
N THR A 84 -3.81 1.29 -11.05
CA THR A 84 -4.57 2.25 -11.85
C THR A 84 -4.69 1.78 -13.31
N VAL A 85 -3.61 1.30 -13.92
CA VAL A 85 -3.64 0.78 -15.30
C VAL A 85 -4.46 -0.51 -15.40
N GLU A 86 -4.35 -1.40 -14.41
CA GLU A 86 -5.04 -2.69 -14.42
C GLU A 86 -6.57 -2.55 -14.30
N SER A 87 -7.06 -1.68 -13.41
CA SER A 87 -8.51 -1.64 -13.13
C SER A 87 -9.08 -0.24 -12.90
N ALA A 88 -8.26 0.80 -12.93
CA ALA A 88 -8.62 2.12 -12.40
C ALA A 88 -9.23 2.02 -11.00
N TRP A 89 -8.66 1.17 -10.14
CA TRP A 89 -9.15 0.93 -8.77
C TRP A 89 -10.59 0.39 -8.70
N ARG A 90 -10.97 -0.46 -9.66
CA ARG A 90 -12.27 -1.16 -9.62
C ARG A 90 -12.11 -2.53 -8.96
N ALA A 91 -12.50 -2.61 -7.69
CA ALA A 91 -12.45 -3.82 -6.87
C ALA A 91 -13.10 -5.07 -7.51
N ARG A 92 -14.16 -4.86 -8.31
CA ARG A 92 -14.94 -5.93 -8.96
C ARG A 92 -14.66 -6.02 -10.47
N ALA A 93 -13.54 -5.50 -10.96
CA ALA A 93 -13.19 -5.59 -12.37
C ALA A 93 -12.98 -7.05 -12.80
N VAL A 94 -13.51 -7.40 -13.98
CA VAL A 94 -13.33 -8.71 -14.62
C VAL A 94 -13.00 -8.48 -16.08
N SER A 95 -11.82 -8.90 -16.53
CA SER A 95 -11.44 -8.75 -17.94
C SER A 95 -12.17 -9.76 -18.85
N PRO A 96 -12.15 -9.55 -20.18
CA PRO A 96 -12.61 -10.54 -21.14
C PRO A 96 -11.91 -11.90 -20.99
N VAL A 97 -10.61 -11.90 -20.68
CA VAL A 97 -9.80 -13.11 -20.51
C VAL A 97 -9.83 -13.68 -19.09
N GLY A 98 -10.64 -13.09 -18.19
CA GLY A 98 -10.90 -13.63 -16.85
C GLY A 98 -9.98 -13.13 -15.74
N ALA A 99 -9.24 -12.05 -15.97
CA ALA A 99 -8.43 -11.37 -14.95
C ALA A 99 -9.33 -10.64 -13.94
N LEU A 100 -8.97 -10.63 -12.65
CA LEU A 100 -9.87 -10.26 -11.56
C LEU A 100 -9.34 -9.15 -10.64
N GLY A 101 -10.24 -8.24 -10.25
CA GLY A 101 -10.03 -7.27 -9.17
C GLY A 101 -9.02 -6.17 -9.45
N TYR A 102 -8.49 -5.56 -8.40
CA TYR A 102 -7.63 -4.38 -8.47
C TYR A 102 -6.41 -4.55 -9.38
N GLY A 103 -5.62 -5.61 -9.19
CA GLY A 103 -4.44 -5.89 -10.00
C GLY A 103 -4.69 -6.86 -11.14
N GLN A 104 -5.95 -7.12 -11.51
CA GLN A 104 -6.31 -8.03 -12.60
C GLN A 104 -5.55 -9.36 -12.53
N LEU A 105 -5.56 -10.00 -11.35
CA LEU A 105 -4.91 -11.28 -11.18
C LEU A 105 -5.65 -12.36 -11.97
N MET A 106 -4.92 -13.10 -12.81
CA MET A 106 -5.45 -14.31 -13.42
C MET A 106 -5.78 -15.34 -12.33
N PRO A 107 -6.85 -16.16 -12.48
CA PRO A 107 -7.23 -17.14 -11.45
C PRO A 107 -6.11 -18.11 -11.06
N GLY A 108 -5.28 -18.54 -12.02
CA GLY A 108 -4.10 -19.36 -11.75
C GLY A 108 -3.06 -18.64 -10.87
N THR A 109 -2.81 -17.35 -11.16
CA THR A 109 -1.92 -16.50 -10.36
C THR A 109 -2.47 -16.29 -8.96
N ALA A 110 -3.76 -15.99 -8.83
CA ALA A 110 -4.44 -15.84 -7.54
C ALA A 110 -4.34 -17.13 -6.69
N SER A 111 -4.56 -18.28 -7.32
CA SER A 111 -4.40 -19.59 -6.67
C SER A 111 -2.96 -19.85 -6.22
N ALA A 112 -1.97 -19.54 -7.06
CA ALA A 112 -0.56 -19.71 -6.70
C ALA A 112 -0.12 -18.79 -5.56
N LEU A 113 -0.70 -17.59 -5.49
CA LEU A 113 -0.55 -16.66 -4.37
C LEU A 113 -1.41 -17.05 -3.17
N GLN A 114 -2.34 -18.00 -3.34
CA GLN A 114 -3.34 -18.38 -2.35
C GLN A 114 -4.15 -17.17 -1.87
N VAL A 115 -4.64 -16.31 -2.78
CA VAL A 115 -5.49 -15.16 -2.43
C VAL A 115 -6.88 -15.31 -3.05
N ASP A 116 -7.91 -14.77 -2.38
CA ASP A 116 -9.19 -14.55 -3.05
C ASP A 116 -9.12 -13.28 -3.93
N ALA A 117 -8.99 -13.43 -5.25
CA ALA A 117 -8.93 -12.31 -6.17
C ALA A 117 -10.22 -11.47 -6.25
N LEU A 118 -11.35 -11.96 -5.72
CA LEU A 118 -12.60 -11.18 -5.61
C LEU A 118 -12.71 -10.44 -4.28
N GLU A 119 -11.91 -10.80 -3.28
CA GLU A 119 -11.80 -10.04 -2.04
C GLU A 119 -10.83 -8.88 -2.32
N PRO A 120 -11.29 -7.61 -2.26
CA PRO A 120 -10.49 -6.48 -2.72
C PRO A 120 -9.15 -6.37 -2.00
N TYR A 121 -9.12 -6.69 -0.71
CA TYR A 121 -7.93 -6.54 0.08
C TYR A 121 -6.89 -7.64 -0.16
N GLU A 122 -7.31 -8.89 -0.32
CA GLU A 122 -6.49 -10.03 -0.70
C GLU A 122 -5.95 -9.84 -2.13
N ASN A 123 -6.76 -9.30 -3.04
CA ASN A 123 -6.33 -9.00 -4.39
C ASN A 123 -5.19 -7.98 -4.42
N LEU A 124 -5.29 -6.88 -3.66
CA LEU A 124 -4.25 -5.86 -3.61
C LEU A 124 -2.97 -6.38 -2.94
N ASP A 125 -3.08 -7.21 -1.89
CA ASP A 125 -1.94 -7.88 -1.27
C ASP A 125 -1.24 -8.84 -2.26
N GLY A 126 -2.02 -9.68 -2.93
CA GLY A 126 -1.53 -10.58 -3.98
C GLY A 126 -0.85 -9.82 -5.12
N THR A 127 -1.42 -8.69 -5.52
CA THR A 127 -0.87 -7.78 -6.54
C THR A 127 0.51 -7.26 -6.15
N ALA A 128 0.63 -6.71 -4.94
CA ALA A 128 1.91 -6.21 -4.42
C ALA A 128 2.96 -7.32 -4.33
N ARG A 129 2.58 -8.49 -3.80
CA ARG A 129 3.48 -9.65 -3.70
C ARG A 129 3.91 -10.18 -5.07
N TYR A 130 3.01 -10.19 -6.04
CA TYR A 130 3.34 -10.62 -7.40
C TYR A 130 4.28 -9.64 -8.10
N LEU A 131 4.04 -8.33 -7.95
CA LEU A 131 4.95 -7.29 -8.45
C LEU A 131 6.35 -7.42 -7.83
N ARG A 132 6.44 -7.63 -6.51
CA ARG A 132 7.71 -7.92 -5.82
C ARG A 132 8.40 -9.14 -6.41
N ARG A 133 7.67 -10.24 -6.64
CA ARG A 133 8.23 -11.45 -7.26
C ARG A 133 8.81 -11.16 -8.64
N MET A 134 8.13 -10.35 -9.46
CA MET A 134 8.62 -9.97 -10.79
C MET A 134 9.88 -9.09 -10.70
N LEU A 135 9.92 -8.11 -9.79
CA LEU A 135 11.10 -7.27 -9.57
C LEU A 135 12.32 -8.07 -9.10
N ASN A 136 12.12 -9.04 -8.21
CA ASN A 136 13.19 -9.89 -7.70
C ASN A 136 13.80 -10.78 -8.80
N ARG A 137 13.01 -11.17 -9.80
CA ARG A 137 13.48 -11.99 -10.92
C ARG A 137 14.54 -11.30 -11.78
N PHE A 138 14.58 -9.97 -11.75
CA PHE A 138 15.56 -9.16 -12.47
C PHE A 138 16.44 -8.36 -11.50
N ALA A 139 16.67 -8.90 -10.30
CA ALA A 139 17.68 -8.37 -9.40
C ALA A 139 19.06 -8.35 -10.10
N GLY A 140 19.86 -7.30 -9.84
CA GLY A 140 21.15 -7.09 -10.50
C GLY A 140 21.10 -6.35 -11.84
N ARG A 141 19.91 -6.19 -12.46
CA ARG A 141 19.72 -5.22 -13.55
C ARG A 141 19.64 -3.80 -13.00
N ASP A 142 19.98 -2.81 -13.83
CA ASP A 142 19.73 -1.42 -13.50
C ASP A 142 18.25 -1.19 -13.20
N GLN A 143 17.96 -0.17 -12.38
CA GLN A 143 16.62 0.04 -11.84
C GLN A 143 15.55 0.20 -12.94
N GLN A 144 15.88 0.86 -14.05
CA GLN A 144 14.94 1.13 -15.12
C GLN A 144 14.62 -0.16 -15.90
N THR A 145 15.64 -0.89 -16.33
CA THR A 145 15.48 -2.19 -17.00
C THR A 145 14.75 -3.18 -16.10
N ARG A 146 15.11 -3.23 -14.81
CA ARG A 146 14.44 -4.09 -13.82
C ARG A 146 12.94 -3.82 -13.76
N MET A 147 12.53 -2.55 -13.70
CA MET A 147 11.11 -2.18 -13.69
C MET A 147 10.42 -2.56 -15.01
N GLN A 148 11.04 -2.27 -16.17
CA GLN A 148 10.46 -2.59 -17.47
C GLN A 148 10.22 -4.10 -17.65
N LEU A 149 11.21 -4.93 -17.30
CA LEU A 149 11.10 -6.39 -17.41
C LEU A 149 10.12 -6.98 -16.40
N ALA A 150 10.06 -6.41 -15.19
CA ALA A 150 9.08 -6.82 -14.19
C ALA A 150 7.64 -6.53 -14.62
N LEU A 151 7.38 -5.33 -15.15
CA LEU A 151 6.07 -4.94 -15.68
C LEU A 151 5.68 -5.77 -16.90
N ALA A 152 6.63 -6.02 -17.81
CA ALA A 152 6.40 -6.90 -18.95
C ALA A 152 6.08 -8.34 -18.50
N SER A 153 6.77 -8.85 -17.47
CA SER A 153 6.50 -10.18 -16.91
C SER A 153 5.16 -10.26 -16.19
N TYR A 154 4.72 -9.15 -15.57
CA TYR A 154 3.42 -9.06 -14.93
C TYR A 154 2.29 -9.18 -15.96
N ASN A 155 2.40 -8.46 -17.08
CA ASN A 155 1.36 -8.40 -18.12
C ASN A 155 1.41 -9.59 -19.09
N ALA A 156 2.56 -9.89 -19.68
CA ALA A 156 2.71 -10.94 -20.70
C ALA A 156 3.07 -12.32 -20.13
N GLY A 157 3.38 -12.39 -18.83
CA GLY A 157 3.94 -13.57 -18.19
C GLY A 157 5.46 -13.66 -18.32
N ALA A 158 6.12 -14.16 -17.27
CA ALA A 158 7.58 -14.30 -17.22
C ALA A 158 8.16 -15.16 -18.35
N GLY A 159 7.44 -16.20 -18.78
CA GLY A 159 7.89 -17.07 -19.88
C GLY A 159 7.98 -16.36 -21.24
N ALA A 160 7.15 -15.34 -21.48
CA ALA A 160 7.28 -14.51 -22.69
C ALA A 160 8.54 -13.65 -22.61
N VAL A 161 8.80 -13.02 -21.47
CA VAL A 161 10.02 -12.22 -21.25
C VAL A 161 11.28 -13.07 -21.37
N ASP A 162 11.26 -14.31 -20.85
CA ASP A 162 12.35 -15.28 -21.01
C ASP A 162 12.63 -15.59 -22.48
N ARG A 163 11.57 -15.88 -23.25
CA ARG A 163 11.68 -16.22 -24.68
C ARG A 163 12.25 -15.09 -25.53
N TYR A 164 11.89 -13.85 -25.23
CA TYR A 164 12.35 -12.68 -25.99
C TYR A 164 13.60 -12.02 -25.40
N HIS A 165 14.15 -12.54 -24.29
CA HIS A 165 15.28 -11.96 -23.56
C HIS A 165 15.11 -10.46 -23.25
N GLY A 166 13.87 -10.02 -23.06
CA GLY A 166 13.52 -8.61 -23.03
C GLY A 166 12.01 -8.38 -22.99
N VAL A 167 11.59 -7.12 -23.14
CA VAL A 167 10.16 -6.79 -23.30
C VAL A 167 9.66 -7.40 -24.62
N PRO A 168 8.67 -8.32 -24.60
CA PRO A 168 8.16 -8.95 -25.81
C PRO A 168 7.66 -7.92 -26.84
N PRO A 169 7.71 -8.20 -28.14
CA PRO A 169 7.22 -7.32 -29.19
C PRO A 169 5.69 -7.27 -29.29
N TYR A 170 4.99 -7.47 -28.18
CA TYR A 170 3.54 -7.36 -28.09
C TYR A 170 3.16 -5.90 -27.90
N ARG A 171 2.35 -5.37 -28.82
CA ARG A 171 1.89 -3.97 -28.78
C ARG A 171 1.26 -3.64 -27.42
N GLU A 172 0.41 -4.54 -26.91
CA GLU A 172 -0.25 -4.39 -25.62
C GLU A 172 0.75 -4.29 -24.47
N THR A 173 1.72 -5.20 -24.40
CA THR A 173 2.72 -5.21 -23.31
C THR A 173 3.63 -3.98 -23.35
N ARG A 174 4.06 -3.53 -24.53
CA ARG A 174 4.86 -2.30 -24.66
C ARG A 174 4.08 -1.07 -24.20
N ALA A 175 2.81 -0.97 -24.61
CA ALA A 175 1.92 0.09 -24.16
C ALA A 175 1.70 0.03 -22.63
N TYR A 176 1.46 -1.17 -22.10
CA TYR A 176 1.30 -1.38 -20.66
C TYR A 176 2.50 -0.90 -19.86
N VAL A 177 3.72 -1.31 -20.23
CA VAL A 177 4.97 -0.88 -19.57
C VAL A 177 5.11 0.65 -19.62
N SER A 178 4.89 1.25 -20.79
CA SER A 178 4.97 2.70 -20.98
C SER A 178 3.96 3.44 -20.10
N ASN A 179 2.69 3.01 -20.12
CA ASN A 179 1.60 3.63 -19.36
C ASN A 179 1.85 3.57 -17.85
N VAL A 180 2.26 2.42 -17.32
CA VAL A 180 2.55 2.28 -15.89
C VAL A 180 3.71 3.18 -15.47
N LEU A 181 4.80 3.22 -16.25
CA LEU A 181 5.97 4.06 -15.91
C LEU A 181 5.65 5.56 -16.02
N HIS A 182 4.88 5.98 -17.02
CA HIS A 182 4.42 7.35 -17.14
C HIS A 182 3.53 7.75 -15.96
N LEU A 183 2.56 6.91 -15.61
CA LEU A 183 1.66 7.17 -14.50
C LEU A 183 2.38 7.15 -13.15
N ARG A 184 3.37 6.27 -12.98
CA ARG A 184 4.25 6.27 -11.79
C ARG A 184 4.92 7.64 -11.62
N GLN A 185 5.42 8.24 -12.70
CA GLN A 185 6.04 9.57 -12.62
C GLN A 185 5.03 10.65 -12.19
N ARG A 186 3.77 10.53 -12.63
CA ARG A 186 2.68 11.42 -12.16
C ARG A 186 2.38 11.24 -10.68
N PHE A 187 2.35 9.99 -10.20
CA PHE A 187 2.20 9.72 -8.76
C PHE A 187 3.35 10.34 -7.97
N ILE A 188 4.60 10.16 -8.40
CA ILE A 188 5.78 10.79 -7.76
C ILE A 188 5.63 12.31 -7.69
N ALA A 189 5.22 12.95 -8.79
CA ALA A 189 5.02 14.40 -8.84
C ALA A 189 3.89 14.87 -7.90
N SER A 190 2.78 14.13 -7.83
CA SER A 190 1.63 14.47 -6.98
C SER A 190 1.85 14.23 -5.48
N VAL A 191 2.65 13.21 -5.14
CA VAL A 191 2.88 12.80 -3.76
C VAL A 191 4.12 13.46 -3.17
N GLY A 192 5.05 13.95 -3.98
CA GLY A 192 6.23 14.70 -3.51
C GLY A 192 7.19 13.89 -2.61
N VAL A 193 6.94 12.58 -2.44
CA VAL A 193 7.76 11.67 -1.62
C VAL A 193 8.05 10.44 -2.46
N ARG A 194 9.33 10.17 -2.70
CA ARG A 194 9.77 8.83 -3.08
C ARG A 194 9.69 7.97 -1.82
N VAL A 195 8.50 7.49 -1.47
CA VAL A 195 8.36 6.57 -0.34
C VAL A 195 9.00 5.25 -0.74
N SER A 196 10.30 5.17 -0.50
CA SER A 196 11.04 3.93 -0.41
C SER A 196 11.71 3.97 0.96
N HIS A 197 11.29 3.08 1.84
CA HIS A 197 11.95 2.68 3.09
C HIS A 197 11.61 3.45 4.40
N ASP A 198 11.06 4.67 4.38
CA ASP A 198 11.01 5.49 5.61
C ASP A 198 9.64 5.63 6.32
N ILE A 199 8.57 4.97 5.82
CA ILE A 199 7.29 4.95 6.57
C ILE A 199 7.23 3.67 7.41
N GLU A 200 7.36 3.86 8.72
CA GLU A 200 7.11 2.83 9.72
C GLU A 200 5.65 2.32 9.62
N PRO A 201 5.44 1.03 9.30
CA PRO A 201 4.11 0.44 9.12
C PRO A 201 3.18 0.58 10.32
N LEU A 202 3.75 0.77 11.52
CA LEU A 202 3.05 0.81 12.81
C LEU A 202 2.10 2.00 12.97
N LEU A 203 2.08 2.94 12.02
CA LEU A 203 1.21 4.12 12.04
C LEU A 203 -0.03 4.02 11.14
N LEU A 204 -0.21 2.93 10.42
CA LEU A 204 -1.35 2.77 9.50
C LEU A 204 -2.46 1.97 10.18
N ASN A 205 -3.69 2.51 10.21
CA ASN A 205 -4.88 1.87 10.77
C ASN A 205 -5.41 0.72 9.90
N SER A 206 -4.60 0.21 8.98
CA SER A 206 -4.93 -0.86 8.05
C SER A 206 -4.52 -2.22 8.62
N PRO A 207 -5.33 -3.28 8.45
CA PRO A 207 -4.95 -4.62 8.88
C PRO A 207 -3.65 -5.07 8.19
N PRO A 208 -2.79 -5.84 8.88
CA PRO A 208 -1.49 -6.21 8.35
C PRO A 208 -1.62 -7.04 7.06
N PRO A 209 -0.58 -7.06 6.21
CA PRO A 209 -0.53 -7.90 5.01
C PRO A 209 -0.95 -9.35 5.31
N LEU A 210 -1.58 -10.01 4.33
CA LEU A 210 -2.13 -11.36 4.52
C LEU A 210 -1.06 -12.37 4.97
N THR A 211 0.17 -12.18 4.53
CA THR A 211 1.32 -12.99 4.95
C THR A 211 1.53 -12.96 6.46
N LEU A 212 1.41 -11.79 7.09
CA LEU A 212 1.50 -11.65 8.55
C LEU A 212 0.27 -12.24 9.24
N ARG A 213 -0.93 -11.96 8.73
CA ARG A 213 -2.17 -12.51 9.29
C ARG A 213 -2.19 -14.04 9.29
N ARG A 214 -1.60 -14.68 8.26
CA ARG A 214 -1.44 -16.13 8.18
C ARG A 214 -0.39 -16.69 9.13
N ALA A 215 0.73 -15.99 9.31
CA ALA A 215 1.70 -16.35 10.33
C ALA A 215 1.09 -16.30 11.74
N GLN A 216 0.07 -15.45 11.94
CA GLN A 216 -0.67 -15.28 13.19
C GLN A 216 -1.87 -16.25 13.38
N GLY A 217 -2.18 -17.14 12.42
CA GLY A 217 -3.12 -18.26 12.63
C GLY A 217 -4.57 -18.07 12.17
N ASP A 218 -4.93 -16.97 11.49
CA ASP A 218 -6.32 -16.73 11.04
C ASP A 218 -6.70 -17.61 9.83
N GLY A 219 -7.22 -18.81 10.11
CA GLY A 219 -7.43 -19.85 9.10
C GLY A 219 -8.81 -19.96 8.44
N ALA A 220 -9.80 -19.13 8.78
CA ALA A 220 -11.22 -19.50 8.61
C ALA A 220 -11.90 -19.30 7.24
N ALA A 221 -11.29 -18.66 6.22
CA ALA A 221 -12.02 -18.25 5.00
C ALA A 221 -11.75 -19.10 3.73
N ARG A 222 -11.50 -20.42 3.85
CA ARG A 222 -10.79 -21.19 2.78
C ARG A 222 -11.64 -21.88 1.71
N HIS A 223 -12.93 -22.14 1.92
CA HIS A 223 -13.68 -23.02 1.00
C HIS A 223 -14.58 -22.32 -0.04
N HIS A 224 -15.06 -21.10 0.20
CA HIS A 224 -16.01 -20.42 -0.69
C HIS A 224 -15.34 -19.66 -1.86
N ALA A 225 -14.11 -19.16 -1.66
CA ALA A 225 -13.36 -18.39 -2.66
C ALA A 225 -12.99 -19.19 -3.92
N LYS A 226 -12.49 -20.42 -3.73
CA LYS A 226 -12.04 -21.30 -4.84
C LYS A 226 -13.17 -21.67 -5.80
N THR A 227 -14.36 -21.94 -5.27
CA THR A 227 -15.53 -22.34 -6.06
C THR A 227 -16.04 -21.18 -6.92
N ARG A 228 -16.06 -19.96 -6.37
CA ARG A 228 -16.56 -18.76 -7.06
C ARG A 228 -15.63 -18.27 -8.18
N GLN A 229 -14.32 -18.36 -7.98
CA GLN A 229 -13.32 -18.04 -9.01
C GLN A 229 -13.33 -19.04 -10.18
N ARG A 230 -13.49 -20.34 -9.88
CA ARG A 230 -13.60 -21.39 -10.91
C ARG A 230 -14.87 -21.24 -11.75
N ALA A 231 -16.00 -20.90 -11.13
CA ALA A 231 -17.26 -20.66 -11.83
C ALA A 231 -17.13 -19.52 -12.85
N LEU A 232 -16.54 -18.38 -12.47
CA LEU A 232 -16.34 -17.24 -13.38
C LEU A 232 -15.33 -17.53 -14.50
N ALA A 233 -14.35 -18.41 -14.25
CA ALA A 233 -13.40 -18.86 -15.27
C ALA A 233 -14.03 -19.84 -16.28
N HIS A 234 -14.97 -20.69 -15.85
CA HIS A 234 -15.64 -21.67 -16.73
C HIS A 234 -16.74 -21.08 -17.60
N THR A 235 -17.44 -20.02 -17.18
CA THR A 235 -18.55 -19.42 -17.96
C THR A 235 -18.08 -18.78 -19.29
N LYS A 236 -16.78 -18.54 -19.50
CA LYS A 236 -16.27 -17.83 -20.69
C LYS A 236 -15.52 -18.68 -21.72
N HIS A 237 -15.41 -20.00 -21.52
CA HIS A 237 -14.81 -20.88 -22.55
C HIS A 237 -15.65 -20.99 -23.85
N ARG A 238 -16.78 -20.24 -23.95
CA ARG A 238 -17.78 -20.32 -25.02
C ARG A 238 -17.83 -19.11 -25.97
N LEU A 239 -17.02 -18.06 -25.78
CA LEU A 239 -16.99 -16.89 -26.68
C LEU A 239 -15.54 -16.43 -26.91
N ARG A 240 -15.00 -16.66 -28.12
CA ARG A 240 -13.65 -16.25 -28.55
C ARG A 240 -13.71 -15.06 -29.52
N SER A 241 -12.69 -14.19 -29.39
CA SER A 241 -12.12 -13.22 -30.36
C SER A 241 -12.55 -11.72 -30.30
N PRO A 242 -11.62 -10.79 -30.66
CA PRO A 242 -11.20 -9.70 -29.76
C PRO A 242 -11.36 -8.28 -30.35
N HIS A 243 -11.38 -7.24 -29.51
CA HIS A 243 -10.77 -5.92 -29.75
C HIS A 243 -10.82 -5.10 -28.44
N LEU A 244 -9.66 -4.75 -27.88
CA LEU A 244 -9.55 -3.89 -26.69
C LEU A 244 -9.48 -2.42 -27.14
N GLY A 245 -10.50 -1.64 -26.77
CA GLY A 245 -10.51 -0.19 -26.89
C GLY A 245 -9.55 0.45 -25.90
N THR A 246 -8.66 1.30 -26.40
CA THR A 246 -7.80 2.19 -25.62
C THR A 246 -8.63 3.25 -24.91
N ILE A 247 -8.41 3.44 -23.61
CA ILE A 247 -8.88 4.64 -22.91
C ILE A 247 -7.89 5.76 -23.22
N ASP A 248 -8.38 6.83 -23.85
CA ASP A 248 -7.63 8.06 -24.10
C ASP A 248 -7.50 8.85 -22.78
N LEU A 249 -6.27 9.00 -22.30
CA LEU A 249 -5.93 9.73 -21.07
C LEU A 249 -5.56 11.20 -21.32
N SER A 250 -5.73 11.71 -22.54
CA SER A 250 -5.36 13.09 -22.91
C SER A 250 -6.34 14.17 -22.41
N SER A 251 -7.48 13.80 -21.84
CA SER A 251 -8.57 14.76 -21.52
C SER A 251 -8.80 15.06 -20.02
N VAL A 252 -7.95 14.59 -19.11
CA VAL A 252 -8.06 15.00 -17.68
C VAL A 252 -7.32 16.33 -17.49
N ALA A 253 -8.02 17.43 -17.81
CA ALA A 253 -7.58 18.79 -17.52
C ALA A 253 -7.45 19.01 -15.99
N LEU A 254 -6.35 19.63 -15.59
CA LEU A 254 -6.07 20.04 -14.21
C LEU A 254 -7.05 21.13 -13.81
N GLN A 255 -8.04 20.79 -12.97
CA GLN A 255 -8.75 21.77 -12.16
C GLN A 255 -8.12 21.76 -10.78
N THR A 256 -7.46 22.86 -10.41
CA THR A 256 -7.00 23.12 -9.05
C THR A 256 -8.23 23.28 -8.14
N PRO A 257 -8.40 22.48 -7.07
CA PRO A 257 -9.51 22.70 -6.15
C PRO A 257 -9.28 23.99 -5.34
N PRO A 258 -10.35 24.73 -4.99
CA PRO A 258 -10.26 25.93 -4.16
C PRO A 258 -9.77 25.59 -2.73
N PRO A 259 -9.16 26.55 -2.01
CA PRO A 259 -8.66 26.32 -0.67
C PRO A 259 -9.81 26.08 0.31
N VAL A 260 -9.80 24.91 0.97
CA VAL A 260 -10.72 24.58 2.06
C VAL A 260 -10.09 25.04 3.37
N ARG A 261 -10.75 25.94 4.09
CA ARG A 261 -10.40 26.30 5.48
C ARG A 261 -10.90 25.19 6.40
N TYR A 262 -10.01 24.59 7.18
CA TYR A 262 -10.37 23.64 8.24
C TYR A 262 -10.48 24.38 9.57
N GLU A 263 -11.69 24.46 10.13
CA GLU A 263 -11.88 24.77 11.55
C GLU A 263 -11.45 23.55 12.38
N THR A 264 -10.52 23.77 13.30
CA THR A 264 -9.94 22.76 14.19
C THR A 264 -10.88 22.47 15.37
N SER A 265 -11.78 21.50 15.24
CA SER A 265 -12.57 21.02 16.38
C SER A 265 -11.82 19.95 17.19
N HIS A 266 -11.18 20.39 18.26
CA HIS A 266 -10.46 19.64 19.30
C HIS A 266 -11.33 18.71 20.19
N SER A 267 -12.42 18.10 19.70
CA SER A 267 -13.40 17.41 20.58
C SER A 267 -13.79 15.98 20.16
N PHE A 268 -12.82 15.16 19.77
CA PHE A 268 -13.06 13.73 19.53
C PHE A 268 -12.21 12.78 20.41
N VAL A 269 -11.04 13.21 20.88
CA VAL A 269 -10.10 12.34 21.63
C VAL A 269 -10.48 12.19 23.11
N ALA A 270 -11.21 13.13 23.70
CA ALA A 270 -11.55 13.10 25.14
C ALA A 270 -12.66 12.11 25.53
N ARG A 271 -13.39 11.53 24.56
CA ARG A 271 -14.54 10.64 24.83
C ARG A 271 -14.20 9.14 24.94
N LEU A 272 -12.96 8.74 24.66
CA LEU A 272 -12.56 7.32 24.70
C LEU A 272 -11.92 6.85 26.03
N PHE A 273 -11.57 7.74 26.96
CA PHE A 273 -10.77 7.39 28.14
C PHE A 273 -11.36 7.76 29.51
N GLY A 274 -12.68 7.93 29.65
CA GLY A 274 -13.35 7.85 30.96
C GLY A 274 -12.83 8.71 32.11
N LEU A 275 -12.07 9.79 31.86
CA LEU A 275 -11.54 10.66 32.89
C LEU A 275 -12.57 11.74 33.23
N LYS A 276 -13.20 11.62 34.40
CA LYS A 276 -14.01 12.70 35.00
C LYS A 276 -13.06 13.78 35.53
N HIS A 277 -12.84 14.84 34.77
CA HIS A 277 -12.28 16.07 35.32
C HIS A 277 -13.41 17.06 35.62
N ARG A 278 -13.63 17.34 36.91
CA ARG A 278 -14.31 18.55 37.39
C ARG A 278 -13.45 19.74 36.96
N VAL A 279 -14.01 20.67 36.19
CA VAL A 279 -13.37 21.95 35.90
C VAL A 279 -14.17 23.04 36.63
N ALA A 280 -13.48 23.76 37.51
CA ALA A 280 -13.96 24.95 38.18
C ALA A 280 -14.12 26.11 37.17
N ALA A 281 -15.12 26.96 37.38
CA ALA A 281 -15.40 28.10 36.52
C ALA A 281 -14.29 29.17 36.60
N PRO A 282 -13.87 29.78 35.46
CA PRO A 282 -12.92 30.88 35.47
C PRO A 282 -13.59 32.21 35.84
N SER A 283 -12.92 32.95 36.71
CA SER A 283 -13.20 34.35 37.08
C SER A 283 -12.96 35.30 35.89
N SER A 284 -13.87 36.25 35.70
CA SER A 284 -13.83 37.29 34.65
C SER A 284 -12.56 38.15 34.69
N PRO A 285 -11.99 38.55 33.53
CA PRO A 285 -10.91 39.53 33.48
C PRO A 285 -11.43 40.97 33.49
N ALA A 286 -10.68 41.86 34.14
CA ALA A 286 -10.90 43.30 34.21
C ALA A 286 -10.68 44.01 32.85
N PRO A 287 -11.32 45.17 32.58
CA PRO A 287 -11.17 45.90 31.32
C PRO A 287 -9.81 46.58 31.19
N ALA A 288 -9.17 46.43 30.03
CA ALA A 288 -7.91 47.07 29.68
C ALA A 288 -8.10 48.55 29.27
N ALA A 289 -7.16 49.38 29.73
CA ALA A 289 -7.10 50.82 29.51
C ALA A 289 -6.75 51.18 28.05
N ASN A 290 -7.36 52.29 27.62
CA ASN A 290 -7.15 53.00 26.36
C ASN A 290 -5.73 53.60 26.31
N VAL A 291 -5.00 53.42 25.20
CA VAL A 291 -3.82 54.23 24.85
C VAL A 291 -4.00 54.75 23.43
N PRO A 292 -3.92 56.07 23.19
CA PRO A 292 -4.18 56.67 21.89
C PRO A 292 -2.98 56.58 20.93
N ALA A 293 -3.31 56.66 19.65
CA ALA A 293 -2.40 56.71 18.51
C ALA A 293 -1.45 57.93 18.58
N ALA A 294 -0.22 57.73 18.08
CA ALA A 294 0.68 58.81 17.73
C ALA A 294 1.05 58.67 16.25
N ASP A 295 0.86 59.79 15.55
CA ASP A 295 1.24 60.06 14.16
C ASP A 295 2.76 59.91 13.93
N TYR A 296 3.12 59.35 12.77
CA TYR A 296 4.04 59.87 11.73
C TYR A 296 4.40 58.76 10.72
#